data_AF-A0A1W1YAA3-F1
#
_entry.id   AF-A0A1W1YAA3-F1
#
_cell.length_a   1.000
_cell.length_b   1.000
_cell.length_c   1.000
_cell.angle_alpha   90.00
_cell.angle_beta   90.00
_cell.angle_gamma   90.00
#
_symmetry.space_group_name_H-M   'P 1'
#
loop_
_entity.id
_entity.type
_entity.pdbx_description
1 polymer ?
#
loop_
_entity_poly.entity_id
_entity_poly.type
_entity_poly.pdbx_seq_one_letter_code
_entity_poly.pdbx_strand_id
1 'polypeptide(L)'
;MIWGIVSDKIGRYLTVIAMFITNAFGLILLTFNVQLGAVLGVVGMLAIYFSFGGFLGAFPGITAGNWGTKNSGANYGWMFTAYGISAILGPQIATITGYGAAFIISALMCAIGIGLMALFIKQQPKS
;
A
#
# COMPACT_ATOMS: atom_id res chain seq x y z
N MET A 1 1.42 -4.85 -14.67
CA MET A 1 1.91 -6.14 -15.22
C MET A 1 2.78 -6.90 -14.23
N ILE A 2 3.88 -6.33 -13.69
CA ILE A 2 4.77 -7.05 -12.76
C ILE A 2 4.04 -7.58 -11.52
N TRP A 3 3.25 -6.74 -10.84
CA TRP A 3 2.46 -7.17 -9.68
C TRP A 3 1.38 -8.20 -10.02
N GLY A 4 0.91 -8.25 -11.28
CA GLY A 4 0.01 -9.31 -11.76
C GLY A 4 0.74 -10.64 -11.80
N ILE A 5 1.94 -10.68 -12.40
CA ILE A 5 2.79 -11.89 -12.45
C ILE A 5 3.16 -12.35 -11.03
N VAL A 6 3.49 -11.41 -10.13
CA VAL A 6 3.76 -11.74 -8.72
C VAL A 6 2.50 -12.32 -8.07
N SER A 7 1.34 -11.68 -8.25
CA SER A 7 0.05 -12.17 -7.75
C SER A 7 -0.34 -13.54 -8.27
N ASP A 8 0.00 -13.87 -9.50
CA ASP A 8 -0.29 -15.18 -10.06
C ASP A 8 0.58 -16.28 -9.43
N LYS A 9 1.78 -15.92 -8.94
CA LYS A 9 2.72 -16.87 -8.30
C LYS A 9 2.50 -17.05 -6.81
N ILE A 10 2.26 -15.96 -6.07
CA ILE A 10 2.18 -16.00 -4.59
C ILE A 10 0.77 -15.73 -4.06
N GLY A 11 -0.19 -15.42 -4.93
CA GLY A 11 -1.56 -15.09 -4.54
C GLY A 11 -1.79 -13.60 -4.27
N ARG A 12 -3.05 -13.18 -4.42
CA ARG A 12 -3.48 -11.78 -4.37
C ARG A 12 -3.16 -11.11 -3.05
N TYR A 13 -3.44 -11.76 -1.92
CA TYR A 13 -3.26 -11.14 -0.61
C TYR A 13 -1.79 -11.00 -0.20
N LEU A 14 -0.95 -12.02 -0.48
CA LEU A 14 0.50 -11.94 -0.23
C LEU A 14 1.17 -10.89 -1.10
N THR A 15 0.64 -10.65 -2.30
CA THR A 15 1.11 -9.58 -3.19
C THR A 15 0.85 -8.20 -2.60
N VAL A 16 -0.33 -7.98 -2.00
CA VAL A 16 -0.64 -6.73 -1.29
C VAL A 16 0.31 -6.52 -0.10
N ILE A 17 0.65 -7.58 0.65
CA ILE A 17 1.67 -7.50 1.71
C ILE A 17 3.03 -7.10 1.15
N ALA A 18 3.47 -7.72 0.05
CA ALA A 18 4.72 -7.37 -0.62
C ALA A 18 4.75 -5.91 -1.11
N MET A 19 3.62 -5.38 -1.60
CA MET A 19 3.49 -3.96 -1.94
C MET A 19 3.64 -3.07 -0.70
N PHE A 20 3.02 -3.40 0.43
CA PHE A 20 3.20 -2.65 1.67
C PHE A 20 4.65 -2.67 2.17
N ILE A 21 5.33 -3.81 2.07
CA ILE A 21 6.76 -3.93 2.42
C ILE A 21 7.61 -3.02 1.51
N THR A 22 7.34 -3.04 0.21
CA THR A 22 8.05 -2.21 -0.77
C THR A 22 7.82 -0.72 -0.51
N ASN A 23 6.59 -0.34 -0.14
CA ASN A 23 6.23 1.03 0.22
C ASN A 23 6.92 1.48 1.52
N ALA A 24 6.91 0.63 2.56
CA ALA A 24 7.60 0.92 3.82
C ALA A 24 9.11 1.11 3.60
N PHE A 25 9.73 0.27 2.78
CA PHE A 25 11.14 0.42 2.40
C PHE A 25 11.41 1.76 1.69
N GLY A 26 10.57 2.13 0.73
CA GLY A 26 10.68 3.42 0.04
C GLY A 26 10.53 4.63 0.96
N LEU A 27 9.64 4.56 1.95
CA LEU A 27 9.44 5.60 2.96
C LEU A 27 10.63 5.72 3.92
N ILE A 28 11.25 4.60 4.29
CA ILE A 28 12.49 4.61 5.10
C ILE A 28 13.63 5.28 4.33
N LEU A 29 13.81 4.94 3.04
CA LEU A 29 14.81 5.60 2.20
C LEU A 29 14.59 7.11 2.09
N LEU A 30 13.33 7.54 2.00
CA LEU A 30 12.97 8.97 2.01
C LEU A 30 13.24 9.66 3.34
N THR A 31 13.06 8.95 4.47
CA THR A 31 13.33 9.48 5.81
C THR A 31 14.81 9.83 5.99
N PHE A 32 15.70 9.03 5.40
CA PHE A 32 17.15 9.21 5.50
C PHE A 32 17.78 9.83 4.25
N ASN A 33 17.00 10.51 3.40
CA ASN A 33 17.49 11.00 2.10
C ASN A 33 18.63 12.03 2.23
N VAL A 34 18.68 12.81 3.31
CA VAL A 34 19.74 13.79 3.58
C VAL A 34 21.06 13.09 3.89
N GLN A 35 21.02 11.96 4.60
CA GLN A 35 22.20 11.20 4.99
C GLN A 35 22.66 10.22 3.90
N LEU A 36 21.72 9.66 3.15
CA LEU A 36 21.96 8.63 2.13
C LEU A 36 22.18 9.22 0.73
N GLY A 37 21.90 10.51 0.52
CA GLY A 37 22.04 11.20 -0.74
C GLY A 37 20.79 11.14 -1.64
N ALA A 38 20.65 12.13 -2.51
CA ALA A 38 19.46 12.36 -3.32
C ALA A 38 19.05 11.17 -4.21
N VAL A 39 20.02 10.38 -4.69
CA VAL A 39 19.77 9.20 -5.53
C VAL A 39 18.93 8.14 -4.80
N LEU A 40 19.23 7.87 -3.53
CA LEU A 40 18.48 6.90 -2.73
C LEU A 40 17.07 7.40 -2.40
N GLY A 41 16.89 8.71 -2.23
CA GLY A 41 15.56 9.33 -2.14
C GLY A 41 14.71 9.11 -3.39
N VAL A 42 15.31 9.25 -4.59
CA VAL A 42 14.63 8.97 -5.86
C VAL A 42 14.24 7.50 -5.99
N VAL A 43 15.14 6.58 -5.62
CA VAL A 43 14.83 5.14 -5.61
C VAL A 43 13.66 4.85 -4.66
N GLY A 44 13.63 5.48 -3.48
CA GLY A 44 12.52 5.37 -2.54
C GLY A 44 11.19 5.84 -3.13
N MET A 45 11.16 6.99 -3.81
CA MET A 45 9.97 7.47 -4.51
C MET A 45 9.51 6.50 -5.59
N LEU A 46 10.43 6.00 -6.42
CA LEU A 46 10.10 5.04 -7.47
C LEU A 46 9.49 3.75 -6.90
N ALA A 47 10.00 3.25 -5.77
CA ALA A 47 9.44 2.08 -5.09
C ALA A 47 8.00 2.30 -4.60
N ILE A 48 7.71 3.50 -4.07
CA ILE A 48 6.36 3.90 -3.63
C ILE A 48 5.41 3.96 -4.83
N TYR A 49 5.76 4.68 -5.89
CA TYR A 49 4.92 4.81 -7.10
C TYR A 49 4.71 3.47 -7.81
N PHE A 50 5.74 2.62 -7.82
CA PHE A 50 5.64 1.28 -8.37
C PHE A 50 4.63 0.41 -7.62
N SER A 51 4.55 0.54 -6.29
CA SER A 51 3.57 -0.16 -5.46
C SER A 51 2.17 0.38 -5.67
N PHE A 52 2.02 1.69 -5.90
CA PHE A 52 0.73 2.34 -6.17
C PHE A 52 0.00 1.77 -7.40
N GLY A 53 0.73 1.58 -8.50
CA GLY A 53 0.17 0.93 -9.70
C GLY A 53 -0.28 -0.52 -9.46
N GLY A 54 0.33 -1.20 -8.49
CA GLY A 54 -0.06 -2.53 -8.04
C GLY A 54 -1.39 -2.52 -7.26
N PHE A 55 -1.53 -1.63 -6.29
CA PHE A 55 -2.75 -1.53 -5.47
C PHE A 55 -4.00 -1.25 -6.31
N LEU A 56 -3.91 -0.29 -7.25
CA LEU A 56 -5.02 0.06 -8.13
C LEU A 56 -5.50 -1.12 -9.01
N GLY A 57 -4.58 -1.99 -9.44
CA GLY A 57 -4.92 -3.18 -10.22
C GLY A 57 -5.39 -4.37 -9.38
N ALA A 58 -4.87 -4.53 -8.16
CA ALA A 58 -5.19 -5.69 -7.30
C ALA A 58 -6.53 -5.54 -6.57
N PHE A 59 -6.89 -4.33 -6.12
CA PHE A 59 -8.07 -4.12 -5.29
C PHE A 59 -9.41 -4.42 -5.99
N PRO A 60 -9.66 -4.08 -7.27
CA PRO A 60 -10.88 -4.51 -7.96
C PRO A 60 -11.05 -6.02 -7.95
N GLY A 61 -9.96 -6.77 -8.20
CA GLY A 61 -9.97 -8.23 -8.23
C GLY A 61 -10.17 -8.87 -6.85
N ILE A 62 -9.61 -8.28 -5.80
CA ILE A 62 -9.80 -8.74 -4.41
C ILE A 62 -11.24 -8.46 -3.95
N THR A 63 -11.75 -7.25 -4.21
CA THR A 63 -13.12 -6.88 -3.84
C THR A 63 -14.14 -7.74 -4.59
N ALA A 64 -13.91 -8.02 -5.88
CA ALA A 64 -14.78 -8.92 -6.63
C ALA A 64 -14.73 -10.36 -6.15
N GLY A 65 -13.57 -10.86 -5.72
CA GLY A 65 -13.44 -12.19 -5.13
C GLY A 65 -14.15 -12.33 -3.78
N ASN A 66 -14.13 -11.29 -2.95
CA ASN A 66 -14.71 -11.33 -1.61
C ASN A 66 -16.23 -11.12 -1.59
N TRP A 67 -16.78 -10.27 -2.47
CA TRP A 67 -18.20 -9.85 -2.40
C TRP A 67 -19.03 -10.21 -3.65
N GLY A 68 -18.42 -10.86 -4.64
CA GLY A 68 -19.06 -11.22 -5.89
C GLY A 68 -19.31 -10.01 -6.80
N THR A 69 -19.42 -10.27 -8.11
CA THR A 69 -19.49 -9.24 -9.17
C THR A 69 -20.66 -8.26 -9.03
N LYS A 70 -21.74 -8.65 -8.34
CA LYS A 70 -22.93 -7.81 -8.11
C LYS A 70 -22.67 -6.65 -7.14
N ASN A 71 -21.85 -6.85 -6.11
CA ASN A 71 -21.57 -5.84 -5.08
C ASN A 71 -20.15 -5.26 -5.19
N SER A 72 -19.33 -5.73 -6.14
CA SER A 72 -17.96 -5.26 -6.34
C SER A 72 -17.85 -3.76 -6.57
N GLY A 73 -18.78 -3.16 -7.33
CA GLY A 73 -18.73 -1.73 -7.64
C GLY A 73 -18.91 -0.85 -6.40
N ALA A 74 -19.95 -1.14 -5.60
CA ALA A 74 -20.22 -0.39 -4.37
C ALA A 74 -19.10 -0.58 -3.33
N ASN A 75 -18.60 -1.80 -3.16
CA ASN A 75 -17.53 -2.08 -2.20
C ASN A 75 -16.17 -1.53 -2.64
N TYR A 76 -15.92 -1.48 -3.95
CA TYR A 76 -14.73 -0.82 -4.47
C TYR A 76 -14.82 0.70 -4.33
N GLY A 77 -16.03 1.26 -4.40
CA GLY A 77 -16.30 2.65 -4.04
C GLY A 77 -15.80 3.00 -2.64
N TRP A 78 -16.05 2.15 -1.63
CA TRP A 78 -15.54 2.35 -0.28
C TRP A 78 -14.00 2.38 -0.21
N MET A 79 -13.33 1.53 -0.98
CA MET A 79 -11.86 1.54 -1.08
C MET A 79 -11.35 2.86 -1.66
N PHE A 80 -12.02 3.40 -2.69
CA PHE A 80 -11.68 4.70 -3.26
C PHE A 80 -11.98 5.87 -2.33
N THR A 81 -13.06 5.82 -1.56
CA THR A 81 -13.36 6.84 -0.54
C THR A 81 -12.25 6.88 0.51
N ALA A 82 -11.80 5.72 1.00
CA ALA A 82 -10.67 5.65 1.92
C ALA A 82 -9.39 6.23 1.31
N TYR A 83 -9.13 5.94 0.03
CA TYR A 83 -8.01 6.55 -0.71
C TYR A 83 -8.15 8.08 -0.80
N GLY A 84 -9.34 8.61 -1.10
CA GLY A 84 -9.60 10.04 -1.15
C GLY A 84 -9.36 10.73 0.19
N ILE A 85 -9.81 10.13 1.30
CA ILE A 85 -9.54 10.63 2.65
C ILE A 85 -8.02 10.65 2.92
N SER A 86 -7.31 9.58 2.56
CA SER A 86 -5.86 9.52 2.74
C SER A 86 -5.11 10.59 1.93
N ALA A 87 -5.60 10.94 0.74
CA ALA A 87 -5.01 11.98 -0.11
C ALA A 87 -5.15 13.39 0.49
N ILE A 88 -6.19 13.63 1.28
CA ILE A 88 -6.37 14.90 2.01
C ILE A 88 -5.53 14.92 3.29
N LEU A 89 -5.52 13.82 4.04
CA LEU A 89 -4.82 13.75 5.33
C LEU A 89 -3.30 13.71 5.19
N GLY A 90 -2.76 13.06 4.15
CA GLY A 90 -1.32 12.89 3.95
C GLY A 90 -0.54 14.22 3.96
N PRO A 91 -0.89 15.19 3.08
CA PRO A 91 -0.26 16.51 3.08
C PRO A 91 -0.44 17.30 4.36
N GLN A 92 -1.61 17.16 5.03
CA GLN A 92 -1.85 17.84 6.30
C GLN A 92 -0.95 17.32 7.41
N ILE A 93 -0.77 16.00 7.51
CA ILE A 93 0.18 15.39 8.46
C ILE A 93 1.59 15.89 8.16
N ALA A 94 2.02 15.88 6.90
CA ALA A 94 3.34 16.40 6.52
C ALA A 94 3.54 17.87 6.87
N THR A 95 2.49 18.69 6.76
CA THR A 95 2.53 20.12 7.12
C THR A 95 2.67 20.33 8.63
N ILE A 96 2.00 19.49 9.43
CA ILE A 96 1.99 19.61 10.91
C ILE A 96 3.25 19.01 11.53
N THR A 97 3.70 17.84 11.04
CA THR A 97 4.79 17.07 11.66
C THR A 97 6.15 17.27 10.97
N GLY A 98 6.16 17.84 9.76
CA GLY A 98 7.31 17.82 8.86
C GLY A 98 7.45 16.49 8.09
N TYR A 99 8.11 16.55 6.93
CA TYR A 99 8.24 15.42 6.00
C TYR A 99 8.92 14.18 6.61
N GLY A 100 9.99 14.36 7.39
CA GLY A 100 10.71 13.24 8.02
C GLY A 100 9.80 12.42 8.96
N ALA A 101 9.08 13.09 9.87
CA ALA A 101 8.14 12.44 10.76
C ALA A 101 6.93 11.85 10.00
N ALA A 102 6.44 12.54 8.96
CA ALA A 102 5.32 12.06 8.15
C ALA A 102 5.66 10.77 7.38
N PHE A 103 6.89 10.62 6.90
CA PHE A 103 7.35 9.38 6.27
C PHE A 103 7.41 8.22 7.28
N ILE A 104 7.87 8.48 8.51
CA ILE A 104 7.86 7.48 9.59
C ILE A 104 6.43 7.07 9.95
N ILE A 105 5.51 8.03 10.11
CA ILE A 105 4.09 7.77 10.40
C ILE A 105 3.49 6.91 9.28
N SER A 106 3.81 7.22 8.03
CA SER A 106 3.33 6.47 6.86
C SER A 106 3.93 5.05 6.82
N ALA A 107 5.20 4.87 7.23
CA ALA A 107 5.83 3.55 7.34
C ALA A 107 5.18 2.71 8.44
N LEU A 108 4.83 3.31 9.58
CA LEU A 108 4.06 2.65 10.65
C LEU A 108 2.66 2.24 10.18
N MET A 109 1.98 3.09 9.41
CA MET A 109 0.69 2.73 8.79
C MET A 109 0.83 1.54 7.83
N CYS A 110 1.93 1.46 7.07
CA CYS A 110 2.20 0.29 6.23
C CYS A 110 2.40 -0.98 7.08
N ALA A 111 3.11 -0.89 8.21
CA ALA A 111 3.29 -2.02 9.12
C ALA A 111 1.96 -2.50 9.73
N ILE A 112 1.09 -1.56 10.11
CA ILE A 112 -0.27 -1.87 10.57
C ILE A 112 -1.08 -2.55 9.45
N GLY A 113 -1.00 -2.04 8.22
CA GLY A 113 -1.64 -2.64 7.05
C GLY A 113 -1.19 -4.07 6.78
N ILE A 114 0.12 -4.36 6.92
CA ILE A 114 0.68 -5.72 6.83
C ILE A 114 0.08 -6.61 7.91
N GLY A 115 0.04 -6.14 9.16
CA GLY A 115 -0.52 -6.89 10.29
C GLY A 115 -2.00 -7.23 10.08
N LEU A 116 -2.81 -6.25 9.69
CA LEU A 116 -4.23 -6.44 9.41
C LEU A 116 -4.45 -7.41 8.25
N MET A 117 -3.67 -7.31 7.18
CA MET A 117 -3.76 -8.21 6.04
C MET A 117 -3.34 -9.65 6.40
N ALA A 118 -2.29 -9.81 7.19
CA ALA A 118 -1.85 -11.13 7.67
C ALA A 118 -2.91 -11.79 8.58
N LEU A 119 -3.54 -11.01 9.46
CA LEU A 119 -4.66 -11.48 10.29
C LEU A 119 -5.86 -11.88 9.42
N PHE A 120 -6.19 -11.09 8.41
CA PHE A 120 -7.27 -11.40 7.48
C PHE A 120 -7.02 -12.71 6.73
N ILE A 121 -5.81 -12.93 6.22
CA ILE A 121 -5.43 -14.20 5.55
C ILE A 121 -5.57 -15.38 6.52
N LYS A 122 -5.18 -15.23 7.79
CA LYS A 122 -5.30 -16.31 8.80
C LYS A 122 -6.76 -16.66 9.11
N GLN A 123 -7.66 -15.69 9.01
CA GLN A 123 -9.09 -15.88 9.25
C GLN A 123 -9.83 -16.48 8.04
N GLN A 124 -9.26 -16.41 6.84
CA GLN A 124 -9.84 -17.08 5.68
C GLN A 124 -9.75 -18.60 5.87
N PRO A 125 -10.87 -19.34 5.79
CA PRO A 125 -10.83 -20.79 5.82
C PRO A 125 -9.94 -21.27 4.67
N LYS A 126 -8.98 -22.15 4.97
CA LYS A 126 -8.19 -22.83 3.94
C LYS A 126 -9.15 -23.67 3.11
N SER A 127 -9.55 -23.15 1.94
CA SER A 127 -10.20 -23.93 0.90
C SER A 127 -9.23 -24.95 0.31
#